data_AF-A0A939D3M0-F1
#
_entry.id   AF-A0A939D3M0-F1
#
_cell.length_a   1.000
_cell.length_b   1.000
_cell.length_c   1.000
_cell.angle_alpha   90.00
_cell.angle_beta   90.00
_cell.angle_gamma   90.00
#
_symmetry.space_group_name_H-M   'P 1'
#
loop_
_entity.id
_entity.type
_entity.pdbx_description
1 polymer ?
#
loop_
_entity_poly.entity_id
_entity_poly.type
_entity_poly.pdbx_seq_one_letter_code
_entity_poly.pdbx_strand_id
1 'polypeptide(L)'
;MTIEKIKVFISYKWETDQNLRAALTSYLENIKNVEVIIDVEAIKLSQNIHEVISMKLDEDDCLLVSINSLSSNEVVSELIRAHERSKQIFLMEKREADRINIPSYLYFLADSLRFKYSTIDELRMQLREYFEGKSKMDFQLIPQELSLIKNSIKDLRNLLKFRADLIRRILDEAYKEIKKVKDQEQEYKIDVGIEKNFLVRARSMFENANEVYAISSESVSTFWTDSKNKLLAKDYIAKQPKNTIRLFVFSSIRTASKYRYILQASHNSYGKDGRVFICSLRSYTNFLEKFSNGSSEVVKTYLDQDFGILVYDLNSQKNYIEALLNHSELRFKKIDINLLEKINYKEIISYLNDLKKLEFEDIFEDKNGDKKFYIKRWNPKCLEFEDLFKRDLKRLFPGERSGDAYHLIFFKDYDNSLERKILEVKNNLNYYKRDLGIQFIWVGKKTDRIAVSDFSYGDLRLNFDYDYLLMMRFDSYNDLRIYYSDQRHSDIRKNFYSSFNEGIGILYQYIDELKKTEPNKTVPIFEQVIEEIVSNYMVRYDFVEKEDIDSIIKESPYPFSYKYDYEYE
;
A
#
# COMPACT_ATOMS: atom_id res chain seq x y z
N MET A 1 -49.01 -23.76 23.51
CA MET A 1 -47.59 -23.39 23.64
C MET A 1 -47.03 -24.11 24.85
N THR A 2 -46.09 -25.02 24.66
CA THR A 2 -45.34 -25.67 25.75
C THR A 2 -44.46 -24.60 26.40
N ILE A 3 -44.66 -24.34 27.70
CA ILE A 3 -43.77 -23.46 28.46
C ILE A 3 -42.42 -24.18 28.54
N GLU A 4 -41.37 -23.59 27.98
CA GLU A 4 -40.02 -24.13 28.14
C GLU A 4 -39.62 -24.05 29.62
N LYS A 5 -39.25 -25.19 30.19
CA LYS A 5 -38.80 -25.30 31.57
C LYS A 5 -37.34 -24.85 31.68
N ILE A 6 -37.00 -24.27 32.82
CA ILE A 6 -35.63 -23.96 33.25
C ILE A 6 -34.99 -25.27 33.66
N LYS A 7 -33.90 -25.63 32.99
CA LYS A 7 -33.15 -26.85 33.29
C LYS A 7 -32.10 -26.56 34.37
N VAL A 8 -32.19 -27.24 35.49
CA VAL A 8 -31.31 -27.01 36.65
C VAL A 8 -30.46 -28.26 36.89
N PHE A 9 -29.15 -28.15 36.72
CA PHE A 9 -28.22 -29.21 37.11
C PHE A 9 -27.85 -29.06 38.59
N ILE A 10 -27.92 -30.15 39.36
CA ILE A 10 -27.55 -30.14 40.78
C ILE A 10 -26.20 -30.85 40.96
N SER A 11 -25.15 -30.06 41.21
CA SER A 11 -23.82 -30.58 41.52
C SER A 11 -23.65 -30.79 43.02
N TYR A 12 -23.14 -31.97 43.40
CA TYR A 12 -23.05 -32.40 44.79
C TYR A 12 -21.96 -33.45 44.98
N LYS A 13 -21.47 -33.57 46.21
CA LYS A 13 -20.53 -34.63 46.59
C LYS A 13 -21.29 -35.93 46.87
N TRP A 14 -20.97 -36.97 46.11
CA TRP A 14 -21.66 -38.27 46.17
C TRP A 14 -21.67 -38.92 47.56
N GLU A 15 -20.64 -38.72 48.36
CA GLU A 15 -20.50 -39.39 49.67
C GLU A 15 -21.32 -38.74 50.78
N THR A 16 -21.55 -37.43 50.70
CA THR A 16 -22.04 -36.62 51.83
C THR A 16 -23.40 -35.98 51.58
N ASP A 17 -23.78 -35.74 50.32
CA ASP A 17 -24.91 -34.88 49.98
C ASP A 17 -26.04 -35.61 49.23
N GLN A 18 -26.06 -36.95 49.19
CA GLN A 18 -27.11 -37.73 48.50
C GLN A 18 -28.52 -37.43 49.01
N ASN A 19 -28.69 -37.32 50.33
CA ASN A 19 -29.99 -37.02 50.93
C ASN A 19 -30.47 -35.61 50.57
N LEU A 20 -29.55 -34.64 50.51
CA LEU A 20 -29.85 -33.27 50.08
C LEU A 20 -30.26 -33.25 48.61
N ARG A 21 -29.51 -33.93 47.74
CA ARG A 21 -29.84 -34.07 46.32
C ARG A 21 -31.23 -34.68 46.12
N ALA A 22 -31.53 -35.81 46.76
CA ALA A 22 -32.81 -36.48 46.60
C ALA A 22 -33.97 -35.59 47.06
N ALA A 23 -33.81 -34.94 48.21
CA ALA A 23 -34.81 -34.02 48.77
C ALA A 23 -35.07 -32.79 47.90
N LEU A 24 -34.04 -32.27 47.23
CA LEU A 24 -34.12 -31.11 46.33
C LEU A 24 -34.64 -31.48 44.94
N THR A 25 -34.21 -32.60 44.39
CA THR A 25 -34.65 -33.09 43.06
C THR A 25 -36.17 -33.23 43.05
N SER A 26 -36.71 -34.01 43.99
CA SER A 26 -38.16 -34.21 44.10
C SER A 26 -38.93 -32.89 44.36
N TYR A 27 -38.31 -31.93 45.05
CA TYR A 27 -38.95 -30.66 45.31
C TYR A 27 -38.96 -29.74 44.09
N LEU A 28 -37.82 -29.57 43.41
CA LEU A 28 -37.68 -28.70 42.25
C LEU A 28 -38.51 -29.21 41.07
N GLU A 29 -38.68 -30.53 40.91
CA GLU A 29 -39.58 -31.11 39.91
C GLU A 29 -41.07 -30.74 40.12
N ASN A 30 -41.46 -30.38 41.35
CA ASN A 30 -42.81 -29.88 41.65
C ASN A 30 -43.00 -28.40 41.30
N ILE A 31 -41.94 -27.67 40.92
CA ILE A 31 -42.03 -26.29 40.47
C ILE A 31 -42.39 -26.29 38.99
N LYS A 32 -43.51 -25.64 38.62
CA LYS A 32 -44.15 -25.74 37.29
C LYS A 32 -43.21 -25.48 36.11
N ASN A 33 -42.25 -24.58 36.26
CA ASN A 33 -41.32 -24.12 35.22
C ASN A 33 -39.89 -24.66 35.39
N VAL A 34 -39.67 -25.70 36.19
CA VAL A 34 -38.33 -26.28 36.42
C VAL A 34 -38.28 -27.72 35.92
N GLU A 35 -37.15 -28.07 35.32
CA GLU A 35 -36.74 -29.44 34.97
C GLU A 35 -35.40 -29.70 35.65
N VAL A 36 -35.32 -30.73 36.49
CA VAL A 36 -34.06 -31.04 37.17
C VAL A 36 -33.27 -32.01 36.31
N ILE A 37 -32.03 -31.64 35.98
CA ILE A 37 -31.08 -32.52 35.34
C ILE A 37 -30.26 -33.20 36.43
N ILE A 38 -30.37 -34.52 36.48
CA ILE A 38 -29.70 -35.38 37.44
C ILE A 38 -28.82 -36.40 36.72
N ASP A 39 -27.66 -36.70 37.30
CA ASP A 39 -26.84 -37.84 36.91
C ASP A 39 -27.38 -39.11 37.61
N VAL A 40 -28.33 -39.80 36.97
CA VAL A 40 -29.16 -40.86 37.59
C VAL A 40 -28.53 -42.23 37.52
N GLU A 41 -27.64 -42.46 36.56
CA GLU A 41 -26.99 -43.75 36.42
C GLU A 41 -25.68 -43.73 37.20
N ALA A 42 -25.48 -44.69 38.10
CA ALA A 42 -24.13 -45.01 38.56
C ALA A 42 -23.31 -45.21 37.30
N ILE A 43 -22.43 -44.24 37.00
CA ILE A 43 -21.66 -44.18 35.77
C ILE A 43 -21.07 -45.56 35.56
N LYS A 44 -21.47 -46.22 34.47
CA LYS A 44 -20.97 -47.57 34.18
C LYS A 44 -19.45 -47.49 34.20
N LEU A 45 -18.76 -48.47 34.80
CA LEU A 45 -17.30 -48.50 34.97
C LEU A 45 -16.46 -48.22 33.70
N SER A 46 -17.09 -48.18 32.52
CA SER A 46 -16.49 -47.89 31.22
C SER A 46 -16.82 -46.52 30.62
N GLN A 47 -17.65 -45.68 31.24
CA GLN A 47 -18.02 -44.35 30.71
C GLN A 47 -17.15 -43.25 31.32
N ASN A 48 -16.70 -42.31 30.49
CA ASN A 48 -15.96 -41.15 30.93
C ASN A 48 -16.91 -40.17 31.64
N ILE A 49 -16.84 -40.13 32.97
CA ILE A 49 -17.62 -39.22 33.85
C ILE A 49 -17.64 -37.78 33.33
N HIS A 50 -16.51 -37.31 32.82
CA HIS A 50 -16.37 -35.94 32.33
C HIS A 50 -17.14 -35.66 31.04
N GLU A 51 -17.37 -36.66 30.18
CA GLU A 51 -18.16 -36.48 28.96
C GLU A 51 -19.65 -36.43 29.27
N VAL A 52 -20.12 -37.33 30.14
CA VAL A 52 -21.53 -37.36 30.60
C VAL A 52 -21.90 -36.05 31.29
N ILE A 53 -21.07 -35.58 32.23
CA ILE A 53 -21.24 -34.30 32.89
C ILE A 53 -21.24 -33.14 31.88
N SER A 54 -20.33 -33.16 30.90
CA SER A 54 -20.28 -32.11 29.88
C SER A 54 -21.58 -32.05 29.08
N MET A 55 -22.12 -33.20 28.67
CA MET A 55 -23.41 -33.25 27.96
C MET A 55 -24.56 -32.70 28.82
N LYS A 56 -24.56 -33.00 30.13
CA LYS A 56 -25.59 -32.47 31.05
C LYS A 56 -25.46 -30.96 31.28
N LEU A 57 -24.24 -30.43 31.33
CA LEU A 57 -23.96 -28.99 31.38
C LEU A 57 -24.24 -28.28 30.04
N ASP A 58 -24.28 -29.00 28.92
CA ASP A 58 -24.71 -28.42 27.65
C ASP A 58 -26.25 -28.31 27.60
N GLU A 59 -26.96 -29.22 28.27
CA GLU A 59 -28.42 -29.26 28.35
C GLU A 59 -29.03 -28.31 29.39
N ASP A 60 -28.31 -27.95 30.46
CA ASP A 60 -28.84 -27.12 31.55
C ASP A 60 -28.95 -25.61 31.21
N ASP A 61 -29.71 -24.86 31.99
CA ASP A 61 -29.73 -23.39 31.95
C ASP A 61 -28.94 -22.80 33.12
N CYS A 62 -28.92 -23.49 34.27
CA CYS A 62 -28.16 -23.09 35.44
C CYS A 62 -27.73 -24.27 36.32
N LEU A 63 -26.76 -23.98 37.18
CA LEU A 63 -26.09 -24.93 38.05
C LEU A 63 -26.35 -24.58 39.53
N LEU A 64 -26.82 -25.55 40.32
CA LEU A 64 -27.01 -25.42 41.76
C LEU A 64 -25.98 -26.31 42.50
N VAL A 65 -25.16 -25.72 43.37
CA VAL A 65 -24.04 -26.43 44.03
C VAL A 65 -24.05 -26.22 45.53
N SER A 66 -23.85 -27.29 46.29
CA SER A 66 -23.60 -27.20 47.74
C SER A 66 -22.17 -26.74 48.01
N ILE A 67 -22.00 -25.68 48.82
CA ILE A 67 -20.68 -25.17 49.20
C ILE A 67 -19.83 -26.25 49.92
N ASN A 68 -20.48 -27.16 50.66
CA ASN A 68 -19.79 -28.26 51.33
C ASN A 68 -19.15 -29.25 50.34
N SER A 69 -19.66 -29.30 49.11
CA SER A 69 -19.17 -30.18 48.07
C SER A 69 -17.96 -29.62 47.30
N LEU A 70 -17.53 -28.38 47.57
CA LEU A 70 -16.35 -27.77 46.93
C LEU A 70 -15.02 -28.49 47.22
N SER A 71 -15.02 -29.41 48.18
CA SER A 71 -13.87 -30.30 48.46
C SER A 71 -13.72 -31.44 47.43
N SER A 72 -14.72 -31.68 46.57
CA SER A 72 -14.68 -32.70 45.52
C SER A 72 -14.10 -32.11 44.23
N ASN A 73 -13.10 -32.79 43.65
CA ASN A 73 -12.47 -32.38 42.39
C ASN A 73 -13.47 -32.41 41.22
N GLU A 74 -14.44 -33.32 41.29
CA GLU A 74 -15.51 -33.50 40.32
C GLU A 74 -16.41 -32.26 40.29
N VAL A 75 -16.88 -31.83 41.47
CA VAL A 75 -17.70 -30.61 41.64
C VAL A 75 -16.92 -29.36 41.21
N VAL A 76 -15.64 -29.28 41.54
CA VAL A 76 -14.75 -28.19 41.08
C VAL A 76 -14.65 -28.17 39.56
N SER A 77 -14.46 -29.32 38.91
CA SER A 77 -14.41 -29.43 37.45
C SER A 77 -15.74 -29.03 36.80
N GLU A 78 -16.88 -29.42 37.39
CA GLU A 78 -18.22 -29.03 36.94
C GLU A 78 -18.42 -27.52 36.99
N LEU A 79 -18.04 -26.89 38.11
CA LEU A 79 -18.13 -25.46 38.33
C LEU A 79 -17.31 -24.66 37.31
N ILE A 80 -16.06 -25.08 37.05
CA ILE A 80 -15.19 -24.43 36.07
C ILE A 80 -15.83 -24.51 34.68
N ARG A 81 -16.33 -25.67 34.28
CA ARG A 81 -16.96 -25.88 32.97
C ARG A 81 -18.27 -25.14 32.79
N ALA A 82 -19.07 -25.04 33.85
CA ALA A 82 -20.28 -24.23 33.87
C ALA A 82 -19.94 -22.75 33.74
N HIS A 83 -18.89 -22.28 34.43
CA HIS A 83 -18.39 -20.90 34.28
C HIS A 83 -17.88 -20.60 32.87
N GLU A 84 -17.12 -21.52 32.26
CA GLU A 84 -16.62 -21.38 30.88
C GLU A 84 -17.78 -21.26 29.86
N ARG A 85 -18.91 -21.91 30.15
CA ARG A 85 -20.15 -21.83 29.36
C ARG A 85 -21.03 -20.63 29.74
N SER A 86 -20.58 -19.77 30.65
CA SER A 86 -21.35 -18.65 31.18
C SER A 86 -22.70 -19.08 31.78
N LYS A 87 -22.78 -20.28 32.38
CA LYS A 87 -23.99 -20.72 33.10
C LYS A 87 -24.12 -19.94 34.39
N GLN A 88 -25.36 -19.70 34.82
CA GLN A 88 -25.61 -19.10 36.12
C GLN A 88 -25.37 -20.15 37.21
N ILE A 89 -24.53 -19.82 38.20
CA ILE A 89 -24.16 -20.72 39.29
C ILE A 89 -24.76 -20.20 40.60
N PHE A 90 -25.50 -21.07 41.28
CA PHE A 90 -26.14 -20.83 42.57
C PHE A 90 -25.46 -21.66 43.65
N LEU A 91 -25.18 -21.03 44.79
CA LEU A 91 -24.54 -21.69 45.93
C LEU A 91 -25.55 -21.95 47.04
N MET A 92 -25.56 -23.17 47.55
CA MET A 92 -26.32 -23.56 48.73
C MET A 92 -25.38 -23.57 49.94
N GLU A 93 -25.70 -22.77 50.95
CA GLU A 93 -24.85 -22.57 52.13
C GLU A 93 -25.65 -22.81 53.41
N LYS A 94 -25.28 -23.83 54.20
CA LYS A 94 -25.93 -24.06 55.49
C LYS A 94 -25.46 -23.00 56.49
N ARG A 95 -26.38 -22.29 57.18
CA ARG A 95 -26.04 -21.17 58.09
C ARG A 95 -25.10 -21.54 59.23
N GLU A 96 -25.14 -22.79 59.67
CA GLU A 96 -24.32 -23.34 60.75
C GLU A 96 -22.98 -23.92 60.28
N ALA A 97 -22.70 -23.91 58.96
CA ALA A 97 -21.39 -24.31 58.47
C ALA A 97 -20.36 -23.23 58.85
N ASP A 98 -19.18 -23.65 59.30
CA ASP A 98 -18.02 -22.77 59.36
C ASP A 98 -17.89 -22.03 58.02
N ARG A 99 -17.41 -20.78 58.03
CA ARG A 99 -17.17 -20.03 56.78
C ARG A 99 -16.25 -20.86 55.89
N ILE A 100 -16.82 -21.61 54.95
CA ILE A 100 -16.06 -22.42 54.03
C ILE A 100 -15.29 -21.47 53.14
N ASN A 101 -13.97 -21.57 53.23
CA ASN A 101 -13.07 -20.75 52.44
C ASN A 101 -13.17 -21.24 51.00
N ILE A 102 -13.84 -20.47 50.14
CA ILE A 102 -13.89 -20.75 48.71
C ILE A 102 -12.46 -20.64 48.19
N PRO A 103 -11.89 -21.69 47.57
CA PRO A 103 -10.55 -21.63 47.02
C PRO A 103 -10.39 -20.44 46.07
N SER A 104 -9.25 -19.74 46.15
CA SER A 104 -9.01 -18.52 45.37
C SER A 104 -9.09 -18.74 43.86
N TYR A 105 -8.85 -19.95 43.37
CA TYR A 105 -9.00 -20.30 41.95
C TYR A 105 -10.47 -20.40 41.50
N LEU A 106 -11.43 -20.48 42.43
CA LEU A 106 -12.87 -20.37 42.18
C LEU A 106 -13.37 -18.95 42.41
N TYR A 107 -12.56 -17.95 42.07
CA TYR A 107 -12.88 -16.53 42.28
C TYR A 107 -14.23 -16.11 41.67
N PHE A 108 -14.68 -16.78 40.60
CA PHE A 108 -15.94 -16.50 39.93
C PHE A 108 -17.18 -16.84 40.78
N LEU A 109 -17.01 -17.56 41.90
CA LEU A 109 -18.08 -17.84 42.87
C LEU A 109 -18.28 -16.73 43.90
N ALA A 110 -17.40 -15.72 43.93
CA ALA A 110 -17.53 -14.60 44.87
C ALA A 110 -18.86 -13.86 44.69
N ASP A 111 -19.29 -13.70 43.44
CA ASP A 111 -20.50 -12.96 43.04
C ASP A 111 -21.72 -13.86 42.80
N SER A 112 -21.59 -15.18 43.02
CA SER A 112 -22.71 -16.12 42.87
C SER A 112 -23.78 -15.89 43.94
N LEU A 113 -25.05 -15.95 43.54
CA LEU A 113 -26.18 -15.87 44.45
C LEU A 113 -26.13 -17.05 45.43
N ARG A 114 -26.33 -16.76 46.72
CA ARG A 114 -26.24 -17.75 47.80
C ARG A 114 -27.59 -17.95 48.48
N PHE A 115 -28.06 -19.18 48.49
CA PHE A 115 -29.21 -19.62 49.27
C PHE A 115 -28.74 -20.09 50.63
N LYS A 116 -28.93 -19.25 51.65
CA LYS A 116 -28.50 -19.53 53.02
C LYS A 116 -29.63 -20.17 53.81
N TYR A 117 -29.43 -21.39 54.31
CA TYR A 117 -30.50 -22.17 54.94
C TYR A 117 -30.08 -22.81 56.26
N SER A 118 -30.99 -22.88 57.24
CA SER A 118 -30.83 -23.69 58.45
C SER A 118 -31.48 -25.06 58.29
N THR A 119 -32.63 -25.12 57.60
CA THR A 119 -33.37 -26.35 57.32
C THR A 119 -33.58 -26.54 55.82
N ILE A 120 -33.81 -27.78 55.38
CA ILE A 120 -34.09 -28.08 53.96
C ILE A 120 -35.38 -27.37 53.50
N ASP A 121 -36.38 -27.23 54.37
CA ASP A 121 -37.63 -26.57 54.01
C ASP A 121 -37.46 -25.05 53.78
N GLU A 122 -36.52 -24.42 54.50
CA GLU A 122 -36.14 -23.03 54.24
C GLU A 122 -35.49 -22.88 52.86
N LEU A 123 -34.54 -23.78 52.52
CA LEU A 123 -33.90 -23.79 51.21
C LEU A 123 -34.92 -23.99 50.08
N ARG A 124 -35.87 -24.92 50.28
CA ARG A 124 -36.96 -25.19 49.36
C ARG A 124 -37.81 -23.95 49.09
N MET A 125 -38.21 -23.23 50.14
CA MET A 125 -38.98 -22.00 50.02
C MET A 125 -38.22 -20.92 49.24
N GLN A 126 -36.93 -20.71 49.54
CA GLN A 126 -36.09 -19.74 48.81
C GLN A 126 -35.94 -20.09 47.32
N LEU A 127 -35.73 -21.37 47.00
CA LEU A 127 -35.63 -21.83 45.62
C LEU A 127 -36.95 -21.65 44.88
N ARG A 128 -38.08 -21.93 45.53
CA ARG A 128 -39.42 -21.69 44.97
C ARG A 128 -39.64 -20.22 44.65
N GLU A 129 -39.43 -19.33 45.62
CA GLU A 129 -39.58 -17.89 45.43
C GLU A 129 -38.71 -17.37 44.28
N TYR A 130 -37.50 -17.92 44.14
CA TYR A 130 -36.59 -17.55 43.06
C TYR A 130 -37.08 -18.03 41.68
N PHE A 131 -37.46 -19.31 41.56
CA PHE A 131 -37.78 -19.90 40.27
C PHE A 131 -39.21 -19.61 39.79
N GLU A 132 -40.22 -19.50 40.68
CA GLU A 132 -41.62 -19.27 40.27
C GLU A 132 -41.83 -17.91 39.55
N GLY A 133 -40.94 -16.94 39.77
CA GLY A 133 -40.96 -15.62 39.13
C GLY A 133 -40.06 -15.47 37.90
N LYS A 134 -39.40 -16.53 37.43
CA LYS A 134 -38.39 -16.45 36.36
C LYS A 134 -38.79 -17.23 35.12
N SER A 135 -38.43 -16.68 33.97
CA SER A 135 -38.53 -17.33 32.67
C SER A 135 -37.18 -17.87 32.23
N LYS A 136 -37.15 -18.84 31.32
CA LYS A 136 -35.91 -19.34 30.72
C LYS A 136 -35.07 -18.23 30.04
N MET A 137 -35.73 -17.22 29.46
CA MET A 137 -35.05 -16.05 28.87
C MET A 137 -34.19 -15.28 29.88
N ASP A 138 -34.61 -15.22 31.15
CA ASP A 138 -33.86 -14.50 32.20
C ASP A 138 -32.49 -15.15 32.48
N PHE A 139 -32.35 -16.45 32.19
CA PHE A 139 -31.11 -17.21 32.37
C PHE A 139 -30.21 -17.20 31.12
N GLN A 140 -30.74 -16.79 29.96
CA GLN A 140 -30.01 -16.81 28.68
C GLN A 140 -29.52 -15.43 28.25
N LEU A 141 -30.31 -14.36 28.46
CA LEU A 141 -29.97 -13.02 27.97
C LEU A 141 -28.81 -12.37 28.76
N ILE A 142 -28.84 -12.43 30.09
CA ILE A 142 -27.86 -11.74 30.94
C ILE A 142 -26.44 -12.34 30.77
N PRO A 143 -26.23 -13.67 30.75
CA PRO A 143 -24.88 -14.21 30.54
C PRO A 143 -24.36 -14.02 29.11
N GLN A 144 -25.24 -13.96 28.11
CA GLN A 144 -24.85 -13.62 26.73
C GLN A 144 -24.37 -12.17 26.64
N GLU A 145 -25.10 -11.22 27.24
CA GLU A 145 -24.70 -9.82 27.29
C GLU A 145 -23.39 -9.62 28.09
N LEU A 146 -23.22 -10.31 29.22
CA LEU A 146 -21.97 -10.28 29.99
C LEU A 146 -20.80 -10.92 29.24
N SER A 147 -21.04 -11.99 28.47
CA SER A 147 -20.03 -12.59 27.59
C SER A 147 -19.60 -11.63 26.48
N LEU A 148 -20.55 -10.92 25.87
CA LEU A 148 -20.27 -9.86 24.88
C LEU A 148 -19.45 -8.72 25.48
N ILE A 149 -19.77 -8.29 26.70
CA ILE A 149 -18.99 -7.27 27.43
C ILE A 149 -17.60 -7.79 27.79
N LYS A 150 -17.48 -9.03 28.27
CA LYS A 150 -16.19 -9.66 28.63
C LYS A 150 -15.27 -9.83 27.43
N ASN A 151 -15.82 -10.23 26.28
CA ASN A 151 -15.11 -10.27 25.00
C ASN A 151 -14.68 -8.87 24.56
N SER A 152 -15.57 -7.87 24.68
CA SER A 152 -15.24 -6.46 24.40
C SER A 152 -14.11 -5.93 25.29
N ILE A 153 -14.08 -6.29 26.57
CA ILE A 153 -13.00 -5.93 27.52
C ILE A 153 -11.68 -6.64 27.16
N LYS A 154 -11.74 -7.91 26.75
CA LYS A 154 -10.56 -8.67 26.31
C LYS A 154 -9.96 -8.07 25.03
N ASP A 155 -10.81 -7.66 24.09
CA ASP A 155 -10.41 -6.99 22.86
C ASP A 155 -9.77 -5.63 23.14
N LEU A 156 -10.33 -4.86 24.09
CA LEU A 156 -9.72 -3.63 24.57
C LEU A 156 -8.35 -3.85 25.22
N ARG A 157 -8.18 -4.88 26.06
CA ARG A 157 -6.87 -5.23 26.66
C ARG A 157 -5.85 -5.65 25.62
N ASN A 158 -6.25 -6.45 24.63
CA ASN A 158 -5.39 -6.84 23.52
C ASN A 158 -4.97 -5.61 22.68
N LEU A 159 -5.90 -4.68 22.44
CA LEU A 159 -5.61 -3.42 21.75
C LEU A 159 -4.63 -2.55 22.55
N LEU A 160 -4.79 -2.45 23.88
CA LEU A 160 -3.87 -1.72 24.75
C LEU A 160 -2.48 -2.36 24.76
N LYS A 161 -2.40 -3.70 24.80
CA LYS A 161 -1.13 -4.43 24.73
C LYS A 161 -0.42 -4.18 23.39
N PHE A 162 -1.15 -4.28 22.28
CA PHE A 162 -0.62 -3.96 20.95
C PHE A 162 -0.11 -2.52 20.88
N ARG A 163 -0.87 -1.55 21.39
CA ARG A 163 -0.45 -0.14 21.44
C ARG A 163 0.82 0.04 22.26
N ALA A 164 0.92 -0.63 23.41
CA ALA A 164 2.11 -0.57 24.25
C ALA A 164 3.35 -1.19 23.57
N ASP A 165 3.20 -2.35 22.93
CA ASP A 165 4.27 -3.01 22.18
C ASP A 165 4.75 -2.15 21.00
N LEU A 166 3.81 -1.50 20.32
CA LEU A 166 4.14 -0.57 19.23
C LEU A 166 4.89 0.66 19.73
N ILE A 167 4.39 1.31 20.79
CA ILE A 167 5.05 2.47 21.41
C ILE A 167 6.48 2.09 21.84
N ARG A 168 6.67 0.92 22.45
CA ARG A 168 8.00 0.44 22.84
C ARG A 168 8.97 0.39 21.67
N ARG A 169 8.54 -0.15 20.52
CA ARG A 169 9.37 -0.21 19.30
C ARG A 169 9.71 1.17 18.74
N ILE A 170 8.76 2.10 18.78
CA ILE A 170 9.00 3.49 18.37
C ILE A 170 10.04 4.13 19.29
N LEU A 171 9.93 3.92 20.60
CA LEU A 171 10.89 4.42 21.58
C LEU A 171 12.27 3.78 21.42
N ASP A 172 12.35 2.48 21.12
CA ASP A 172 13.61 1.78 20.89
C ASP A 172 14.35 2.34 19.66
N GLU A 173 13.64 2.64 18.57
CA GLU A 173 14.24 3.27 17.37
C GLU A 173 14.66 4.72 17.65
N ALA A 174 13.84 5.50 18.35
CA ALA A 174 14.20 6.84 18.79
C ALA A 174 15.44 6.81 19.69
N TYR A 175 15.55 5.82 20.58
CA TYR A 175 16.72 5.64 21.44
C TYR A 175 17.98 5.28 20.65
N LYS A 176 17.88 4.42 19.62
CA LYS A 176 19.01 4.13 18.71
C LYS A 176 19.47 5.38 17.97
N GLU A 177 18.56 6.26 17.56
CA GLU A 177 18.88 7.54 16.94
C GLU A 177 19.59 8.47 17.93
N ILE A 178 19.07 8.64 19.15
CA ILE A 178 19.72 9.39 20.24
C ILE A 178 21.12 8.85 20.53
N LYS A 179 21.27 7.52 20.56
CA LYS A 179 22.57 6.87 20.78
C LYS A 179 23.56 7.17 19.65
N LYS A 180 23.11 7.20 18.39
CA LYS A 180 23.96 7.64 17.25
C LYS A 180 24.41 9.09 17.40
N VAL A 181 23.55 9.98 17.91
CA VAL A 181 23.94 11.38 18.24
C VAL A 181 25.02 11.40 19.31
N LYS A 182 24.87 10.56 20.32
CA LYS A 182 25.75 10.52 21.48
C LYS A 182 27.12 9.90 21.18
N ASP A 183 27.15 8.87 20.33
CA ASP A 183 28.33 8.04 20.09
C ASP A 183 29.18 8.50 18.87
N GLN A 184 28.73 9.49 18.09
CA GLN A 184 29.49 10.03 16.95
C GLN A 184 30.26 11.31 17.34
N GLU A 185 31.60 11.28 17.24
CA GLU A 185 32.48 12.47 17.36
C GLU A 185 32.39 13.42 16.16
N GLN A 186 31.62 13.09 15.11
CA GLN A 186 31.41 13.93 13.94
C GLN A 186 30.01 14.57 13.93
N GLU A 187 29.94 15.75 13.32
CA GLU A 187 28.78 16.63 13.17
C GLU A 187 27.48 15.87 12.86
N TYR A 188 26.60 15.74 13.85
CA TYR A 188 25.28 15.13 13.70
C TYR A 188 24.38 15.99 12.81
N LYS A 189 24.24 15.60 11.54
CA LYS A 189 23.34 16.26 10.57
C LYS A 189 22.07 15.44 10.37
N ILE A 190 20.95 15.95 10.89
CA ILE A 190 19.62 15.53 10.44
C ILE A 190 19.12 16.52 9.40
N ASP A 191 18.88 16.01 8.19
CA ASP A 191 18.03 16.67 7.21
C ASP A 191 16.56 16.50 7.64
N VAL A 192 15.88 17.58 8.04
CA VAL A 192 14.54 17.57 8.66
C VAL A 192 13.44 17.54 7.59
N GLY A 193 13.62 16.74 6.54
CA GLY A 193 12.62 16.54 5.50
C GLY A 193 11.44 15.72 6.01
N ILE A 194 10.20 16.15 5.73
CA ILE A 194 8.96 15.41 6.02
C ILE A 194 9.05 13.97 5.48
N GLU A 195 9.65 13.81 4.31
CA GLU A 195 9.92 12.55 3.62
C GLU A 195 10.85 11.58 4.38
N LYS A 196 11.94 12.09 4.96
CA LYS A 196 12.85 11.29 5.79
C LYS A 196 12.14 10.80 7.05
N ASN A 197 11.39 11.69 7.68
CA ASN A 197 10.59 11.37 8.87
C ASN A 197 9.53 10.31 8.57
N PHE A 198 8.91 10.33 7.38
CA PHE A 198 8.01 9.27 6.94
C PHE A 198 8.75 7.92 6.89
N LEU A 199 9.85 7.81 6.14
CA LEU A 199 10.55 6.54 5.96
C LEU A 199 11.01 5.94 7.29
N VAL A 200 11.51 6.76 8.21
CA VAL A 200 11.96 6.31 9.54
C VAL A 200 10.78 5.81 10.38
N ARG A 201 9.66 6.53 10.41
CA ARG A 201 8.50 6.18 11.26
C ARG A 201 7.64 5.06 10.68
N ALA A 202 7.40 5.11 9.36
CA ALA A 202 6.59 4.12 8.66
C ALA A 202 7.28 2.76 8.62
N ARG A 203 8.61 2.71 8.56
CA ARG A 203 9.37 1.45 8.55
C ARG A 203 8.92 0.48 9.63
N SER A 204 8.95 0.90 10.90
CA SER A 204 8.63 0.01 12.02
C SER A 204 7.17 -0.47 12.00
N MET A 205 6.25 0.31 11.46
CA MET A 205 4.86 -0.12 11.27
C MET A 205 4.78 -1.18 10.18
N PHE A 206 5.30 -0.88 8.99
CA PHE A 206 5.16 -1.77 7.84
C PHE A 206 5.99 -3.06 7.99
N GLU A 207 7.18 -3.02 8.59
CA GLU A 207 8.05 -4.19 8.83
C GLU A 207 7.37 -5.26 9.68
N ASN A 208 6.47 -4.87 10.57
CA ASN A 208 5.84 -5.75 11.54
C ASN A 208 4.45 -6.23 11.13
N ALA A 209 3.93 -5.75 10.00
CA ALA A 209 2.69 -6.26 9.46
C ALA A 209 2.90 -7.69 8.93
N ASN A 210 1.88 -8.53 9.08
CA ASN A 210 1.82 -9.84 8.46
C ASN A 210 1.61 -9.70 6.95
N GLU A 211 0.77 -8.75 6.52
CA GLU A 211 0.52 -8.44 5.10
C GLU A 211 0.42 -6.91 4.91
N VAL A 212 0.78 -6.43 3.72
CA VAL A 212 0.67 -5.02 3.35
C VAL A 212 -0.01 -4.90 2.00
N TYR A 213 -1.04 -4.06 1.92
CA TYR A 213 -1.68 -3.63 0.68
C TYR A 213 -1.44 -2.13 0.56
N ALA A 214 -0.63 -1.67 -0.38
CA ALA A 214 -0.24 -0.28 -0.47
C ALA A 214 -0.50 0.30 -1.85
N ILE A 215 -0.87 1.58 -1.89
CA ILE A 215 -0.94 2.39 -3.08
C ILE A 215 0.01 3.57 -2.89
N SER A 216 0.85 3.81 -3.91
CA SER A 216 1.85 4.87 -3.88
C SER A 216 1.74 5.69 -5.16
N SER A 217 1.25 6.92 -5.02
CA SER A 217 1.25 7.94 -6.05
C SER A 217 2.61 8.62 -6.11
N GLU A 218 3.13 8.79 -7.33
CA GLU A 218 4.39 9.51 -7.54
C GLU A 218 4.34 10.97 -7.07
N SER A 219 3.15 11.58 -7.09
CA SER A 219 2.95 12.95 -6.63
C SER A 219 3.07 13.10 -5.12
N VAL A 220 2.82 12.04 -4.33
CA VAL A 220 2.81 12.10 -2.86
C VAL A 220 4.08 11.47 -2.28
N SER A 221 4.45 10.28 -2.76
CA SER A 221 5.67 9.59 -2.33
C SER A 221 6.91 10.05 -3.12
N THR A 222 7.20 11.35 -3.17
CA THR A 222 8.36 11.90 -3.87
C THR A 222 9.71 11.38 -3.34
N PHE A 223 9.73 10.90 -2.10
CA PHE A 223 10.91 10.30 -1.45
C PHE A 223 11.47 9.06 -2.15
N TRP A 224 10.71 8.42 -3.05
CA TRP A 224 11.19 7.27 -3.81
C TRP A 224 12.35 7.63 -4.73
N THR A 225 12.26 8.79 -5.39
CA THR A 225 13.23 9.27 -6.38
C THR A 225 14.18 10.33 -5.80
N ASP A 226 13.95 10.81 -4.58
CA ASP A 226 14.86 11.72 -3.91
C ASP A 226 16.22 11.06 -3.63
N SER A 227 17.26 11.64 -4.25
CA SER A 227 18.66 11.23 -4.08
C SER A 227 19.12 11.20 -2.62
N LYS A 228 18.61 12.10 -1.76
CA LYS A 228 18.97 12.18 -0.34
C LYS A 228 18.39 11.02 0.47
N ASN A 229 17.22 10.53 0.06
CA ASN A 229 16.47 9.49 0.76
C ASN A 229 16.66 8.09 0.16
N LYS A 230 17.42 7.96 -0.94
CA LYS A 230 17.63 6.69 -1.66
C LYS A 230 18.01 5.50 -0.79
N LEU A 231 18.91 5.68 0.19
CA LEU A 231 19.31 4.60 1.10
C LEU A 231 18.17 4.19 2.05
N LEU A 232 17.42 5.17 2.57
CA LEU A 232 16.29 4.92 3.46
C LEU A 232 15.12 4.27 2.71
N ALA A 233 14.84 4.70 1.48
CA ALA A 233 13.83 4.09 0.62
C ALA A 233 14.18 2.63 0.31
N LYS A 234 15.45 2.34 0.00
CA LYS A 234 15.95 0.97 -0.22
C LYS A 234 15.78 0.11 1.04
N ASP A 235 16.14 0.64 2.20
CA ASP A 235 16.02 -0.06 3.48
C ASP A 235 14.54 -0.30 3.85
N TYR A 236 13.68 0.71 3.64
CA TYR A 236 12.24 0.59 3.82
C TYR A 236 11.63 -0.51 2.93
N ILE A 237 12.01 -0.58 1.64
CA ILE A 237 11.58 -1.66 0.72
C ILE A 237 12.07 -3.02 1.21
N ALA A 238 13.32 -3.12 1.65
CA ALA A 238 13.93 -4.38 2.10
C ALA A 238 13.27 -4.94 3.37
N LYS A 239 12.67 -4.07 4.18
CA LYS A 239 11.98 -4.43 5.41
C LYS A 239 10.49 -4.71 5.26
N GLN A 240 9.92 -4.53 4.06
CA GLN A 240 8.51 -4.89 3.84
C GLN A 240 8.30 -6.42 3.92
N PRO A 241 7.14 -6.87 4.42
CA PRO A 241 6.75 -8.27 4.41
C PRO A 241 6.74 -8.86 2.99
N LYS A 242 7.07 -10.15 2.86
CA LYS A 242 7.20 -10.81 1.55
C LYS A 242 5.91 -10.82 0.73
N ASN A 243 4.77 -10.83 1.39
CA ASN A 243 3.43 -10.82 0.80
C ASN A 243 2.87 -9.40 0.52
N THR A 244 3.72 -8.37 0.55
CA THR A 244 3.33 -6.98 0.24
C THR A 244 2.82 -6.84 -1.20
N ILE A 245 1.58 -6.38 -1.36
CA ILE A 245 1.04 -5.95 -2.65
C ILE A 245 1.13 -4.43 -2.73
N ARG A 246 1.78 -3.91 -3.77
CA ARG A 246 1.88 -2.47 -3.98
C ARG A 246 1.46 -2.07 -5.39
N LEU A 247 0.53 -1.13 -5.49
CA LEU A 247 0.16 -0.45 -6.74
C LEU A 247 0.85 0.93 -6.79
N PHE A 248 1.70 1.14 -7.78
CA PHE A 248 2.27 2.44 -8.07
C PHE A 248 1.42 3.19 -9.10
N VAL A 249 1.13 4.45 -8.81
CA VAL A 249 0.28 5.31 -9.62
C VAL A 249 1.13 6.44 -10.18
N PHE A 250 1.10 6.63 -11.49
CA PHE A 250 1.87 7.67 -12.15
C PHE A 250 0.99 8.63 -12.94
N SER A 251 1.35 9.91 -12.88
CA SER A 251 0.72 10.98 -13.65
C SER A 251 1.04 10.92 -15.14
N SER A 252 2.16 10.29 -15.53
CA SER A 252 2.59 10.21 -16.92
C SER A 252 3.55 9.05 -17.21
N ILE A 253 3.72 8.72 -18.49
CA ILE A 253 4.80 7.83 -18.98
C ILE A 253 6.17 8.26 -18.42
N ARG A 254 6.47 9.57 -18.42
CA ARG A 254 7.76 10.11 -17.95
C ARG A 254 8.03 9.80 -16.49
N THR A 255 7.04 10.01 -15.61
CA THR A 255 7.21 9.78 -14.17
C THR A 255 7.29 8.28 -13.88
N ALA A 256 6.52 7.44 -14.59
CA ALA A 256 6.66 5.99 -14.52
C ALA A 256 8.07 5.50 -14.90
N SER A 257 8.68 6.07 -15.95
CA SER A 257 10.04 5.70 -16.37
C SER A 257 11.08 5.92 -15.28
N LYS A 258 11.04 7.08 -14.61
CA LYS A 258 11.97 7.42 -13.51
C LYS A 258 11.91 6.42 -12.34
N TYR A 259 10.79 5.73 -12.19
CA TYR A 259 10.56 4.77 -11.10
C TYR A 259 11.01 3.35 -11.42
N ARG A 260 11.54 3.06 -12.62
CA ARG A 260 11.94 1.71 -13.05
C ARG A 260 12.79 0.95 -12.02
N TYR A 261 13.78 1.61 -11.42
CA TYR A 261 14.65 0.99 -10.43
C TYR A 261 13.96 0.77 -9.07
N ILE A 262 13.01 1.64 -8.69
CA ILE A 262 12.21 1.48 -7.46
C ILE A 262 11.23 0.32 -7.62
N LEU A 263 10.60 0.20 -8.79
CA LEU A 263 9.72 -0.91 -9.14
C LEU A 263 10.49 -2.23 -9.12
N GLN A 264 11.70 -2.27 -9.70
CA GLN A 264 12.56 -3.44 -9.63
C GLN A 264 13.01 -3.77 -8.20
N ALA A 265 13.43 -2.79 -7.41
CA ALA A 265 13.83 -3.00 -6.03
C ALA A 265 12.68 -3.57 -5.19
N SER A 266 11.47 -3.04 -5.38
CA SER A 266 10.24 -3.54 -4.77
C SER A 266 9.95 -4.97 -5.19
N HIS A 267 10.08 -5.27 -6.48
CA HIS A 267 9.89 -6.62 -7.00
C HIS A 267 10.89 -7.62 -6.40
N ASN A 268 12.17 -7.26 -6.36
CA ASN A 268 13.22 -8.10 -5.77
C ASN A 268 13.00 -8.36 -4.28
N SER A 269 12.43 -7.39 -3.56
CA SER A 269 12.17 -7.51 -2.12
C SER A 269 10.97 -8.40 -1.81
N TYR A 270 9.81 -8.12 -2.42
CA TYR A 270 8.54 -8.76 -2.08
C TYR A 270 7.64 -9.11 -3.29
N GLY A 271 8.05 -8.78 -4.52
CA GLY A 271 7.23 -9.02 -5.72
C GLY A 271 7.03 -10.49 -6.12
N LYS A 272 7.76 -11.42 -5.49
CA LYS A 272 7.61 -12.87 -5.70
C LYS A 272 6.38 -13.47 -5.00
N ASP A 273 6.07 -13.03 -3.78
CA ASP A 273 4.94 -13.58 -2.99
C ASP A 273 3.81 -12.55 -2.83
N GLY A 274 4.18 -11.30 -2.58
CA GLY A 274 3.35 -10.14 -2.78
C GLY A 274 3.23 -9.83 -4.27
N ARG A 275 3.13 -8.58 -4.68
CA ARG A 275 3.21 -8.20 -6.10
C ARG A 275 3.50 -6.71 -6.20
N VAL A 276 4.08 -6.31 -7.34
CA VAL A 276 4.24 -4.89 -7.69
C VAL A 276 3.43 -4.64 -8.95
N PHE A 277 2.55 -3.65 -8.88
CA PHE A 277 1.68 -3.24 -9.96
C PHE A 277 1.92 -1.77 -10.32
N ILE A 278 1.58 -1.42 -11.55
CA ILE A 278 1.66 -0.06 -12.08
C ILE A 278 0.34 0.29 -12.78
N CYS A 279 -0.08 1.55 -12.66
CA CYS A 279 -1.18 2.11 -13.44
C CYS A 279 -1.00 3.62 -13.65
N SER A 280 -1.79 4.17 -14.57
CA SER A 280 -1.91 5.61 -14.78
C SER A 280 -2.82 6.26 -13.72
N LEU A 281 -2.60 7.53 -13.43
CA LEU A 281 -3.45 8.31 -12.53
C LEU A 281 -4.91 8.28 -12.95
N ARG A 282 -5.18 8.36 -14.27
CA ARG A 282 -6.53 8.18 -14.83
C ARG A 282 -7.12 6.81 -14.48
N SER A 283 -6.34 5.74 -14.61
CA SER A 283 -6.78 4.39 -14.22
C SER A 283 -7.04 4.29 -12.73
N TYR A 284 -6.20 4.93 -11.90
CA TYR A 284 -6.39 4.97 -10.46
C TYR A 284 -7.63 5.77 -10.04
N THR A 285 -7.94 6.90 -10.67
CA THR A 285 -9.19 7.64 -10.44
C THR A 285 -10.42 6.77 -10.69
N ASN A 286 -10.44 6.06 -11.82
CA ASN A 286 -11.54 5.16 -12.17
C ASN A 286 -11.63 3.96 -11.20
N PHE A 287 -10.47 3.45 -10.75
CA PHE A 287 -10.38 2.44 -9.70
C PHE A 287 -10.99 2.95 -8.38
N LEU A 288 -10.64 4.15 -7.92
CA LEU A 288 -11.19 4.74 -6.69
C LEU A 288 -12.70 4.97 -6.78
N GLU A 289 -13.19 5.46 -7.92
CA GLU A 289 -14.63 5.66 -8.16
C GLU A 289 -15.43 4.35 -8.04
N LYS A 290 -14.81 3.20 -8.37
CA LYS A 290 -15.45 1.88 -8.22
C LYS A 290 -15.69 1.52 -6.75
N PHE A 291 -14.78 1.91 -5.85
CA PHE A 291 -14.79 1.50 -4.44
C PHE A 291 -15.23 2.60 -3.45
N SER A 292 -15.52 3.81 -3.93
CA SER A 292 -15.87 4.97 -3.09
C SER A 292 -17.35 5.08 -2.75
N ASN A 293 -18.16 4.04 -3.02
CA ASN A 293 -19.62 4.06 -2.84
C ASN A 293 -20.29 5.27 -3.53
N GLY A 294 -19.73 5.74 -4.65
CA GLY A 294 -20.21 6.90 -5.40
C GLY A 294 -19.82 8.28 -4.83
N SER A 295 -18.98 8.34 -3.79
CA SER A 295 -18.53 9.61 -3.20
C SER A 295 -17.35 10.22 -3.97
N SER A 296 -17.59 11.36 -4.61
CA SER A 296 -16.55 12.13 -5.32
C SER A 296 -15.55 12.80 -4.37
N GLU A 297 -15.98 13.16 -3.15
CA GLU A 297 -15.11 13.75 -2.11
C GLU A 297 -14.08 12.74 -1.60
N VAL A 298 -14.49 11.47 -1.46
CA VAL A 298 -13.59 10.37 -1.10
C VAL A 298 -12.54 10.17 -2.19
N VAL A 299 -12.95 10.14 -3.46
CA VAL A 299 -12.01 10.00 -4.59
C VAL A 299 -10.96 11.11 -4.55
N LYS A 300 -11.37 12.38 -4.40
CA LYS A 300 -10.44 13.51 -4.27
C LYS A 300 -9.46 13.32 -3.10
N THR A 301 -9.97 12.88 -1.95
CA THR A 301 -9.15 12.65 -0.76
C THR A 301 -8.07 11.60 -1.01
N TYR A 302 -8.38 10.48 -1.66
CA TYR A 302 -7.41 9.40 -1.93
C TYR A 302 -6.55 9.62 -3.17
N LEU A 303 -6.85 10.64 -3.99
CA LEU A 303 -5.96 11.08 -5.06
C LEU A 303 -4.80 11.95 -4.53
N ASP A 304 -5.05 12.72 -3.47
CA ASP A 304 -4.05 13.60 -2.84
C ASP A 304 -3.25 12.90 -1.72
N GLN A 305 -3.42 11.59 -1.55
CA GLN A 305 -2.82 10.81 -0.47
C GLN A 305 -2.37 9.43 -0.95
N ASP A 306 -1.25 8.97 -0.40
CA ASP A 306 -0.92 7.56 -0.42
C ASP A 306 -1.71 6.84 0.66
N PHE A 307 -2.06 5.60 0.37
CA PHE A 307 -2.91 4.79 1.23
C PHE A 307 -2.35 3.39 1.35
N GLY A 308 -2.41 2.81 2.55
CA GLY A 308 -2.07 1.41 2.77
C GLY A 308 -2.92 0.76 3.84
N ILE A 309 -3.11 -0.55 3.73
CA ILE A 309 -3.77 -1.40 4.71
C ILE A 309 -2.73 -2.39 5.23
N LEU A 310 -2.43 -2.29 6.52
CA LEU A 310 -1.52 -3.16 7.24
C LEU A 310 -2.34 -4.22 7.99
N VAL A 311 -2.03 -5.48 7.75
CA VAL A 311 -2.69 -6.62 8.41
C VAL A 311 -1.78 -7.18 9.47
N TYR A 312 -2.27 -7.31 10.70
CA TYR A 312 -1.56 -7.92 11.82
C TYR A 312 -2.34 -9.11 12.38
N ASP A 313 -1.67 -10.25 12.53
CA ASP A 313 -2.24 -11.44 13.15
C ASP A 313 -1.94 -11.41 14.65
N LEU A 314 -2.94 -11.09 15.47
CA LEU A 314 -2.83 -11.06 16.92
C LEU A 314 -3.80 -12.08 17.52
N ASN A 315 -3.29 -13.09 18.21
CA ASN A 315 -4.09 -14.15 18.86
C ASN A 315 -5.10 -14.83 17.89
N SER A 316 -4.64 -15.15 16.67
CA SER A 316 -5.47 -15.74 15.60
C SER A 316 -6.60 -14.82 15.08
N GLN A 317 -6.60 -13.53 15.42
CA GLN A 317 -7.49 -12.52 14.86
C GLN A 317 -6.72 -11.52 14.00
N LYS A 318 -7.23 -11.26 12.78
CA LYS A 318 -6.69 -10.24 11.89
C LYS A 318 -7.10 -8.85 12.37
N ASN A 319 -6.13 -7.98 12.59
CA ASN A 319 -6.32 -6.56 12.86
C ASN A 319 -5.85 -5.75 11.65
N TYR A 320 -6.69 -4.82 11.21
CA TYR A 320 -6.43 -3.99 10.04
C TYR A 320 -6.15 -2.55 10.49
N ILE A 321 -5.04 -1.99 10.01
CA ILE A 321 -4.65 -0.61 10.24
C ILE A 321 -4.52 0.07 8.88
N GLU A 322 -5.32 1.11 8.66
CA GLU A 322 -5.12 2.05 7.56
C GLU A 322 -3.93 2.96 7.89
N ALA A 323 -3.04 3.13 6.91
CA ALA A 323 -1.95 4.09 6.91
C ALA A 323 -2.20 5.08 5.77
N LEU A 324 -2.32 6.37 6.09
CA LEU A 324 -2.49 7.45 5.11
C LEU A 324 -1.29 8.38 5.18
N LEU A 325 -0.73 8.71 4.02
CA LEU A 325 0.34 9.70 3.90
C LEU A 325 -0.11 10.79 2.93
N ASN A 326 0.10 12.04 3.32
CA ASN A 326 -0.01 13.18 2.41
C ASN A 326 1.26 14.05 2.54
N HIS A 327 1.27 15.21 1.90
CA HIS A 327 2.43 16.11 1.92
C HIS A 327 2.81 16.66 3.31
N SER A 328 1.92 16.58 4.31
CA SER A 328 2.12 17.20 5.63
C SER A 328 2.08 16.21 6.80
N GLU A 329 1.41 15.07 6.67
CA GLU A 329 1.18 14.13 7.77
C GLU A 329 1.15 12.66 7.34
N LEU A 330 1.54 11.81 8.30
CA LEU A 330 1.37 10.37 8.27
C LEU A 330 0.39 9.98 9.38
N ARG A 331 -0.71 9.34 9.00
CA ARG A 331 -1.79 8.93 9.92
C ARG A 331 -1.96 7.43 9.92
N PHE A 332 -2.28 6.90 11.09
CA PHE A 332 -2.65 5.50 11.27
C PHE A 332 -3.99 5.39 11.97
N LYS A 333 -4.91 4.60 11.42
CA LYS A 333 -6.26 4.41 11.95
C LYS A 333 -6.58 2.91 11.95
N LYS A 334 -7.05 2.37 13.09
CA LYS A 334 -7.63 1.02 13.09
C LYS A 334 -8.93 1.05 12.29
N ILE A 335 -9.10 0.11 11.37
CA ILE A 335 -10.31 -0.04 10.56
C ILE A 335 -10.94 -1.40 10.77
N ASP A 336 -12.26 -1.47 10.66
CA ASP A 336 -12.99 -2.72 10.52
C ASP A 336 -13.38 -2.88 9.04
N ILE A 337 -12.77 -3.85 8.38
CA ILE A 337 -12.99 -4.09 6.95
C ILE A 337 -14.40 -4.58 6.63
N ASN A 338 -15.16 -5.06 7.62
CA ASN A 338 -16.53 -5.53 7.40
C ASN A 338 -17.56 -4.39 7.50
N LEU A 339 -17.19 -3.26 8.07
CA LEU A 339 -18.03 -2.07 8.08
C LEU A 339 -17.87 -1.33 6.75
N LEU A 340 -19.01 -0.99 6.14
CA LEU A 340 -19.06 -0.08 4.99
C LEU A 340 -18.64 1.32 5.46
N GLU A 341 -17.35 1.61 5.33
CA GLU A 341 -16.82 2.96 5.49
C GLU A 341 -17.02 3.79 4.19
N LYS A 342 -16.44 4.99 4.16
CA LYS A 342 -16.38 5.87 2.99
C LYS A 342 -15.78 5.19 1.75
N ILE A 343 -14.89 4.21 1.95
CA ILE A 343 -14.29 3.39 0.91
C ILE A 343 -14.42 1.91 1.30
N ASN A 344 -14.66 1.03 0.32
CA ASN A 344 -14.83 -0.39 0.57
C ASN A 344 -13.48 -1.12 0.64
N TYR A 345 -12.84 -1.12 1.81
CA TYR A 345 -11.52 -1.76 2.00
C TYR A 345 -11.53 -3.27 1.72
N LYS A 346 -12.63 -3.98 2.07
CA LYS A 346 -12.74 -5.42 1.84
C LYS A 346 -12.69 -5.75 0.35
N GLU A 347 -13.41 -4.97 -0.46
CA GLU A 347 -13.36 -5.13 -1.91
C GLU A 347 -11.99 -4.74 -2.48
N ILE A 348 -11.36 -3.67 -2.01
CA ILE A 348 -10.01 -3.29 -2.44
C ILE A 348 -9.00 -4.43 -2.14
N ILE A 349 -9.03 -4.99 -0.94
CA ILE A 349 -8.14 -6.11 -0.55
C ILE A 349 -8.41 -7.33 -1.43
N SER A 350 -9.68 -7.69 -1.63
CA SER A 350 -10.06 -8.82 -2.50
C SER A 350 -9.55 -8.60 -3.92
N TYR A 351 -9.75 -7.40 -4.44
CA TYR A 351 -9.38 -7.02 -5.78
C TYR A 351 -7.86 -7.05 -5.99
N LEU A 352 -7.08 -6.46 -5.08
CA LEU A 352 -5.62 -6.51 -5.13
C LEU A 352 -5.09 -7.95 -5.01
N ASN A 353 -5.77 -8.82 -4.27
CA ASN A 353 -5.44 -10.24 -4.23
C ASN A 353 -5.77 -10.96 -5.53
N ASP A 354 -6.88 -10.63 -6.19
CA ASP A 354 -7.22 -11.21 -7.49
C ASP A 354 -6.20 -10.83 -8.57
N LEU A 355 -5.67 -9.60 -8.52
CA LEU A 355 -4.58 -9.19 -9.40
C LEU A 355 -3.30 -10.04 -9.24
N LYS A 356 -3.12 -10.79 -8.14
CA LYS A 356 -1.96 -11.69 -7.98
C LYS A 356 -1.88 -12.77 -9.06
N LYS A 357 -3.04 -13.11 -9.66
CA LYS A 357 -3.19 -14.07 -10.76
C LYS A 357 -2.73 -13.50 -12.11
N LEU A 358 -2.45 -12.19 -12.18
CA LEU A 358 -1.99 -11.54 -13.40
C LEU A 358 -0.54 -11.96 -13.72
N GLU A 359 -0.33 -12.44 -14.95
CA GLU A 359 0.99 -12.74 -15.47
C GLU A 359 1.74 -11.46 -15.88
N PHE A 360 3.05 -11.57 -16.14
CA PHE A 360 3.89 -10.40 -16.42
C PHE A 360 3.58 -9.72 -17.76
N GLU A 361 3.13 -10.48 -18.75
CA GLU A 361 2.84 -10.02 -20.10
C GLU A 361 1.45 -9.35 -20.19
N ASP A 362 0.55 -9.72 -19.27
CA ASP A 362 -0.82 -9.28 -19.27
C ASP A 362 -0.97 -7.83 -18.83
N ILE A 363 -2.04 -7.20 -19.31
CA ILE A 363 -2.58 -5.96 -18.75
C ILE A 363 -4.01 -6.27 -18.38
N PHE A 364 -4.31 -6.11 -17.11
CA PHE A 364 -5.65 -6.27 -16.61
C PHE A 364 -6.46 -5.03 -17.02
N GLU A 365 -7.55 -5.24 -17.75
CA GLU A 365 -8.53 -4.23 -18.14
C GLU A 365 -9.85 -4.52 -17.43
N ASP A 366 -10.42 -3.51 -16.77
CA ASP A 366 -11.72 -3.60 -16.13
C ASP A 366 -12.54 -2.34 -16.39
N LYS A 367 -13.85 -2.48 -16.24
CA LYS A 367 -14.85 -1.47 -16.57
C LYS A 367 -15.62 -1.07 -15.32
N ASN A 368 -15.78 0.23 -15.15
CA ASN A 368 -16.71 0.84 -14.20
C ASN A 368 -17.70 1.70 -15.01
N GLY A 369 -18.81 1.10 -15.42
CA GLY A 369 -19.69 1.69 -16.44
C GLY A 369 -18.96 1.87 -17.78
N ASP A 370 -18.95 3.09 -18.31
CA ASP A 370 -18.25 3.44 -19.56
C ASP A 370 -16.75 3.73 -19.37
N LYS A 371 -16.28 3.79 -18.11
CA LYS A 371 -14.89 4.11 -17.79
C LYS A 371 -14.08 2.81 -17.71
N LYS A 372 -12.95 2.79 -18.43
CA LYS A 372 -11.96 1.69 -18.38
C LYS A 372 -10.77 2.08 -17.53
N PHE A 373 -10.16 1.10 -16.88
CA PHE A 373 -8.86 1.29 -16.23
C PHE A 373 -7.96 0.08 -16.43
N TYR A 374 -6.65 0.36 -16.45
CA TYR A 374 -5.62 -0.60 -16.80
C TYR A 374 -4.63 -0.73 -15.65
N ILE A 375 -4.38 -1.97 -15.21
CA ILE A 375 -3.37 -2.28 -14.20
C ILE A 375 -2.46 -3.36 -14.76
N LYS A 376 -1.16 -3.18 -14.59
CA LYS A 376 -0.17 -4.15 -15.05
C LYS A 376 0.75 -4.57 -13.91
N ARG A 377 1.12 -5.85 -13.87
CA ARG A 377 2.17 -6.36 -13.00
C ARG A 377 3.55 -5.95 -13.52
N TRP A 378 4.41 -5.43 -12.64
CA TRP A 378 5.79 -5.11 -13.00
C TRP A 378 6.52 -6.36 -13.52
N ASN A 379 7.02 -6.28 -14.75
CA ASN A 379 7.83 -7.31 -15.37
C ASN A 379 9.32 -6.98 -15.16
N PRO A 380 10.10 -7.83 -14.48
CA PRO A 380 11.53 -7.59 -14.26
C PRO A 380 12.34 -7.41 -15.55
N LYS A 381 11.89 -8.01 -16.66
CA LYS A 381 12.51 -7.86 -17.99
C LYS A 381 12.46 -6.43 -18.51
N CYS A 382 11.55 -5.58 -18.02
CA CYS A 382 11.48 -4.16 -18.38
C CYS A 382 12.75 -3.37 -18.00
N LEU A 383 13.58 -3.88 -17.08
CA LEU A 383 14.87 -3.27 -16.77
C LEU A 383 15.93 -3.53 -17.86
N GLU A 384 15.87 -4.71 -18.48
CA GLU A 384 16.82 -5.17 -19.50
C GLU A 384 16.39 -4.74 -20.91
N PHE A 385 15.08 -4.71 -21.17
CA PHE A 385 14.51 -4.44 -22.48
C PHE A 385 13.68 -3.15 -22.45
N GLU A 386 14.28 -2.04 -22.85
CA GLU A 386 13.65 -0.71 -22.82
C GLU A 386 12.38 -0.65 -23.71
N ASP A 387 12.40 -1.28 -24.88
CA ASP A 387 11.25 -1.31 -25.79
C ASP A 387 10.03 -2.03 -25.20
N LEU A 388 10.27 -3.09 -24.43
CA LEU A 388 9.21 -3.80 -23.70
C LEU A 388 8.54 -2.85 -22.71
N PHE A 389 9.33 -2.10 -21.95
CA PHE A 389 8.81 -1.16 -20.98
C PHE A 389 8.03 -0.03 -21.65
N LYS A 390 8.56 0.55 -22.73
CA LYS A 390 7.87 1.60 -23.51
C LYS A 390 6.54 1.12 -24.08
N ARG A 391 6.49 -0.11 -24.62
CA ARG A 391 5.26 -0.73 -25.11
C ARG A 391 4.22 -0.87 -24.00
N ASP A 392 4.64 -1.32 -22.82
CA ASP A 392 3.75 -1.48 -21.67
C ASP A 392 3.23 -0.14 -21.16
N LEU A 393 4.06 0.90 -21.10
CA LEU A 393 3.64 2.25 -20.74
C LEU A 393 2.64 2.82 -21.77
N LYS A 394 2.89 2.71 -23.07
CA LYS A 394 1.92 3.17 -24.09
C LYS A 394 0.53 2.56 -23.92
N ARG A 395 0.45 1.30 -23.49
CA ARG A 395 -0.83 0.61 -23.23
C ARG A 395 -1.50 1.07 -21.93
N LEU A 396 -0.73 1.39 -20.89
CA LEU A 396 -1.25 1.87 -19.58
C LEU A 396 -1.69 3.34 -19.60
N PHE A 397 -1.12 4.13 -20.51
CA PHE A 397 -1.37 5.56 -20.66
C PHE A 397 -1.97 5.85 -22.06
N PRO A 398 -3.15 5.29 -22.40
CA PRO A 398 -3.71 5.43 -23.74
C PRO A 398 -4.02 6.91 -24.04
N GLY A 399 -3.41 7.41 -25.11
CA GLY A 399 -3.55 8.79 -25.56
C GLY A 399 -2.58 9.78 -24.90
N GLU A 400 -1.75 9.36 -23.94
CA GLU A 400 -0.61 10.18 -23.53
C GLU A 400 0.49 10.13 -24.58
N ARG A 401 1.14 11.28 -24.78
CA ARG A 401 2.25 11.42 -25.72
C ARG A 401 3.49 10.72 -25.17
N SER A 402 4.24 10.06 -26.05
CA SER A 402 5.63 9.67 -25.77
C SER A 402 6.39 10.92 -25.32
N GLY A 403 7.19 10.83 -24.25
CA GLY A 403 7.71 12.00 -23.52
C GLY A 403 8.59 12.96 -24.33
N ASP A 404 9.10 14.00 -23.66
CA ASP A 404 9.90 15.08 -24.27
C ASP A 404 10.93 14.54 -25.29
N ALA A 405 10.98 15.19 -26.45
CA ALA A 405 12.06 15.00 -27.42
C ALA A 405 13.02 16.19 -27.37
N TYR A 406 14.32 15.92 -27.35
CA TYR A 406 15.37 16.93 -27.34
C TYR A 406 16.13 16.88 -28.66
N HIS A 407 16.37 18.04 -29.24
CA HIS A 407 17.21 18.21 -30.40
C HIS A 407 18.40 19.08 -30.02
N LEU A 408 19.60 18.53 -30.15
CA LEU A 408 20.85 19.15 -29.73
C LEU A 408 21.74 19.32 -30.96
N ILE A 409 22.26 20.52 -31.16
CA ILE A 409 23.22 20.83 -32.22
C ILE A 409 24.48 21.41 -31.58
N PHE A 410 25.58 20.68 -31.70
CA PHE A 410 26.89 21.08 -31.22
C PHE A 410 27.65 21.74 -32.35
N PHE A 411 28.33 22.86 -32.06
CA PHE A 411 29.07 23.63 -33.06
C PHE A 411 30.52 23.81 -32.65
N LYS A 412 31.42 23.79 -33.64
CA LYS A 412 32.84 24.10 -33.49
C LYS A 412 33.14 25.44 -34.16
N ASP A 413 33.80 26.34 -33.43
CA ASP A 413 34.09 27.70 -33.84
C ASP A 413 35.54 27.82 -34.32
N TYR A 414 35.70 28.04 -35.62
CA TYR A 414 37.02 28.16 -36.23
C TYR A 414 37.46 29.62 -36.41
N ASP A 415 36.54 30.59 -36.37
CA ASP A 415 36.79 31.97 -36.80
C ASP A 415 36.20 33.06 -35.89
N ASN A 416 35.65 32.72 -34.72
CA ASN A 416 34.99 33.63 -33.78
C ASN A 416 33.77 34.37 -34.37
N SER A 417 33.26 33.97 -35.54
CA SER A 417 32.10 34.60 -36.17
C SER A 417 30.79 33.83 -35.94
N LEU A 418 30.91 32.61 -35.38
CA LEU A 418 29.82 31.65 -35.30
C LEU A 418 28.76 32.01 -34.25
N GLU A 419 29.16 32.63 -33.14
CA GLU A 419 28.27 33.01 -32.04
C GLU A 419 27.09 33.86 -32.53
N ARG A 420 27.37 34.90 -33.33
CA ARG A 420 26.35 35.79 -33.88
C ARG A 420 25.34 35.05 -34.76
N LYS A 421 25.82 34.10 -35.57
CA LYS A 421 24.99 33.30 -36.49
C LYS A 421 24.11 32.32 -35.72
N ILE A 422 24.63 31.68 -34.67
CA ILE A 422 23.82 30.79 -33.79
C ILE A 422 22.74 31.59 -33.08
N LEU A 423 23.06 32.80 -32.59
CA LEU A 423 22.07 33.68 -31.95
C LEU A 423 20.99 34.15 -32.94
N GLU A 424 21.34 34.40 -34.20
CA GLU A 424 20.37 34.69 -35.25
C GLU A 424 19.42 33.51 -35.49
N VAL A 425 19.95 32.29 -35.61
CA VAL A 425 19.14 31.06 -35.71
C VAL A 425 18.22 30.91 -34.51
N LYS A 426 18.73 31.11 -33.28
CA LYS A 426 17.93 31.08 -32.05
C LYS A 426 16.78 32.08 -32.09
N ASN A 427 17.04 33.31 -32.55
CA ASN A 427 16.02 34.35 -32.65
C ASN A 427 14.94 34.00 -33.69
N ASN A 428 15.33 33.47 -34.85
CA ASN A 428 14.39 33.00 -35.87
C ASN A 428 13.54 31.84 -35.36
N LEU A 429 14.15 30.85 -34.70
CA LEU A 429 13.42 29.74 -34.10
C LEU A 429 12.49 30.20 -32.96
N ASN A 430 12.91 31.18 -32.15
CA ASN A 430 12.06 31.78 -31.11
C ASN A 430 10.82 32.46 -31.71
N TYR A 431 10.97 33.14 -32.85
CA TYR A 431 9.85 33.78 -33.54
C TYR A 431 8.80 32.74 -34.02
N TYR A 432 9.24 31.60 -34.55
CA TYR A 432 8.34 30.53 -35.02
C TYR A 432 8.05 29.44 -33.97
N LYS A 433 8.50 29.63 -32.73
CA LYS A 433 8.58 28.60 -31.69
C LYS A 433 7.28 27.81 -31.51
N ARG A 434 6.15 28.52 -31.40
CA ARG A 434 4.83 27.92 -31.18
C ARG A 434 4.34 27.12 -32.38
N ASP A 435 4.54 27.64 -33.59
CA ASP A 435 4.08 27.00 -34.82
C ASP A 435 4.89 25.75 -35.16
N LEU A 436 6.17 25.75 -34.77
CA LEU A 436 7.08 24.62 -34.94
C LEU A 436 7.01 23.59 -33.80
N GLY A 437 6.09 23.77 -32.84
CA GLY A 437 5.92 22.85 -31.71
C GLY A 437 7.11 22.83 -30.73
N ILE A 438 7.95 23.86 -30.74
CA ILE A 438 9.13 23.94 -29.88
C ILE A 438 8.73 24.50 -28.51
N GLN A 439 8.98 23.74 -27.44
CA GLN A 439 8.68 24.15 -26.06
C GLN A 439 9.77 25.01 -25.44
N PHE A 440 11.02 24.74 -25.80
CA PHE A 440 12.18 25.37 -25.22
C PHE A 440 13.29 25.50 -26.25
N ILE A 441 14.00 26.62 -26.23
CA ILE A 441 15.17 26.87 -27.07
C ILE A 441 16.24 27.47 -26.17
N TRP A 442 17.44 26.91 -26.23
CA TRP A 442 18.58 27.39 -25.45
C TRP A 442 19.86 27.34 -26.26
N VAL A 443 20.75 28.28 -26.00
CA VAL A 443 22.09 28.32 -26.57
C VAL A 443 23.08 28.50 -25.44
N GLY A 444 24.14 27.70 -25.44
CA GLY A 444 25.25 27.84 -24.51
C GLY A 444 26.60 27.81 -25.19
N LYS A 445 27.59 28.47 -24.57
CA LYS A 445 29.00 28.51 -24.97
C LYS A 445 29.82 27.68 -23.99
N LYS A 446 30.79 26.93 -24.50
CA LYS A 446 31.70 26.12 -23.69
C LYS A 446 32.48 27.02 -22.75
N THR A 447 32.55 26.63 -21.48
CA THR A 447 33.31 27.30 -20.45
C THR A 447 33.99 26.29 -19.55
N ASP A 448 35.12 26.67 -18.96
CA ASP A 448 35.83 25.89 -17.95
C ASP A 448 35.23 26.07 -16.54
N ARG A 449 34.27 27.00 -16.39
CA ARG A 449 33.59 27.26 -15.12
C ARG A 449 32.59 26.15 -14.80
N ILE A 450 32.30 25.96 -13.52
CA ILE A 450 31.23 25.07 -13.06
C ILE A 450 29.90 25.68 -13.56
N ALA A 451 29.42 25.22 -14.71
CA ALA A 451 28.11 25.60 -15.21
C ALA A 451 27.06 25.18 -14.18
N VAL A 452 26.23 26.14 -13.76
CA VAL A 452 25.01 25.83 -13.03
C VAL A 452 24.08 25.14 -14.03
N SER A 453 23.53 23.99 -13.67
CA SER A 453 22.61 23.18 -14.50
C SER A 453 21.25 23.84 -14.76
N ASP A 454 21.12 25.14 -14.47
CA ASP A 454 19.88 25.90 -14.54
C ASP A 454 19.68 26.62 -15.88
N PHE A 455 20.64 26.51 -16.80
CA PHE A 455 20.61 27.13 -18.14
C PHE A 455 20.51 28.66 -18.13
N SER A 456 20.61 29.31 -16.96
CA SER A 456 20.35 30.75 -16.77
C SER A 456 21.45 31.64 -17.34
N TYR A 457 22.68 31.12 -17.43
CA TYR A 457 23.88 31.93 -17.69
C TYR A 457 24.53 31.68 -19.06
N GLY A 458 23.97 30.78 -19.88
CA GLY A 458 24.53 30.47 -21.22
C GLY A 458 25.89 29.77 -21.19
N ASP A 459 26.36 29.35 -20.01
CA ASP A 459 27.62 28.65 -19.79
C ASP A 459 27.39 27.13 -19.88
N LEU A 460 28.24 26.43 -20.63
CA LEU A 460 28.13 24.99 -20.88
C LEU A 460 29.44 24.27 -20.55
N ARG A 461 29.38 23.16 -19.82
CA ARG A 461 30.54 22.28 -19.62
C ARG A 461 30.41 21.04 -20.50
N LEU A 462 31.19 20.97 -21.58
CA LEU A 462 31.28 19.80 -22.46
C LEU A 462 32.58 19.05 -22.24
N ASN A 463 32.50 17.71 -22.30
CA ASN A 463 33.68 16.84 -22.36
C ASN A 463 34.24 16.68 -23.78
N PHE A 464 33.67 17.38 -24.76
CA PHE A 464 33.98 17.26 -26.18
C PHE A 464 34.49 18.58 -26.76
N ASP A 465 35.11 18.51 -27.93
CA ASP A 465 35.75 19.63 -28.61
C ASP A 465 34.77 20.44 -29.46
N TYR A 466 33.71 20.95 -28.80
CA TYR A 466 32.72 21.86 -29.39
C TYR A 466 32.58 23.11 -28.53
N ASP A 467 32.41 24.25 -29.17
CA ASP A 467 32.40 25.57 -28.54
C ASP A 467 30.99 26.05 -28.19
N TYR A 468 29.95 25.56 -28.88
CA TYR A 468 28.56 25.95 -28.62
C TYR A 468 27.58 24.77 -28.69
N LEU A 469 26.43 24.93 -28.04
CA LEU A 469 25.28 24.02 -28.12
C LEU A 469 24.00 24.83 -28.34
N LEU A 470 23.26 24.52 -29.41
CA LEU A 470 21.85 24.90 -29.57
C LEU A 470 20.98 23.70 -29.17
N MET A 471 20.08 23.92 -28.22
CA MET A 471 19.19 22.91 -27.70
C MET A 471 17.74 23.32 -27.91
N MET A 472 16.94 22.38 -28.38
CA MET A 472 15.49 22.50 -28.48
C MET A 472 14.80 21.37 -27.74
N ARG A 473 13.68 21.67 -27.07
CA ARG A 473 12.79 20.67 -26.46
C ARG A 473 11.45 20.69 -27.16
N PHE A 474 10.89 19.52 -27.41
CA PHE A 474 9.58 19.26 -27.97
C PHE A 474 8.77 18.43 -26.97
N ASP A 475 7.44 18.55 -27.00
CA ASP A 475 6.57 17.75 -26.12
C ASP A 475 6.59 16.25 -26.48
N SER A 476 6.90 15.93 -27.74
CA SER A 476 6.93 14.56 -28.23
C SER A 476 7.87 14.39 -29.43
N TYR A 477 8.21 13.14 -29.73
CA TYR A 477 8.91 12.79 -30.97
C TYR A 477 8.12 13.19 -32.23
N ASN A 478 6.79 13.17 -32.18
CA ASN A 478 5.97 13.59 -33.32
C ASN A 478 6.11 15.09 -33.60
N ASP A 479 6.19 15.91 -32.55
CA ASP A 479 6.40 17.36 -32.70
C ASP A 479 7.80 17.65 -33.30
N LEU A 480 8.82 16.87 -32.92
CA LEU A 480 10.14 16.92 -33.57
C LEU A 480 10.07 16.51 -35.05
N ARG A 481 9.26 15.50 -35.43
CA ARG A 481 9.06 15.12 -36.84
C ARG A 481 8.34 16.22 -37.63
N ILE A 482 7.37 16.89 -37.03
CA ILE A 482 6.67 18.04 -37.63
C ILE A 482 7.69 19.17 -37.87
N TYR A 483 8.54 19.47 -36.89
CA TYR A 483 9.62 20.44 -37.02
C TYR A 483 10.53 20.14 -38.22
N TYR A 484 10.96 18.88 -38.39
CA TYR A 484 11.79 18.49 -39.53
C TYR A 484 11.09 18.60 -40.88
N SER A 485 9.77 18.46 -40.89
CA SER A 485 8.96 18.51 -42.11
C SER A 485 8.54 19.93 -42.49
N ASP A 486 8.79 20.92 -41.64
CA ASP A 486 8.39 22.31 -41.87
C ASP A 486 9.37 23.04 -42.82
N GLN A 487 8.82 23.75 -43.81
CA GLN A 487 9.63 24.48 -44.79
C GLN A 487 10.48 25.59 -44.13
N ARG A 488 9.98 26.25 -43.08
CA ARG A 488 10.70 27.31 -42.38
C ARG A 488 11.96 26.77 -41.70
N HIS A 489 11.92 25.55 -41.16
CA HIS A 489 13.11 24.89 -40.63
C HIS A 489 14.14 24.68 -41.74
N SER A 490 13.70 24.19 -42.91
CA SER A 490 14.57 24.00 -44.07
C SER A 490 15.23 25.31 -44.54
N ASP A 491 14.48 26.41 -44.54
CA ASP A 491 15.00 27.73 -44.93
C ASP A 491 16.02 28.27 -43.93
N ILE A 492 15.72 28.19 -42.62
CA ILE A 492 16.66 28.56 -41.54
C ILE A 492 17.96 27.76 -41.67
N ARG A 493 17.83 26.44 -41.86
CA ARG A 493 18.96 25.53 -42.02
C ARG A 493 19.80 25.87 -43.24
N LYS A 494 19.17 26.10 -44.40
CA LYS A 494 19.85 26.49 -45.64
C LYS A 494 20.66 27.78 -45.47
N ASN A 495 20.05 28.81 -44.90
CA ASN A 495 20.70 30.10 -44.66
C ASN A 495 21.89 29.94 -43.72
N PHE A 496 21.70 29.18 -42.64
CA PHE A 496 22.73 28.94 -41.65
C PHE A 496 23.89 28.12 -42.22
N TYR A 497 23.62 27.04 -42.95
CA TYR A 497 24.68 26.19 -43.53
C TYR A 497 25.48 26.92 -44.61
N SER A 498 24.81 27.73 -45.44
CA SER A 498 25.47 28.56 -46.45
C SER A 498 26.43 29.58 -45.84
N SER A 499 26.27 29.89 -44.54
CA SER A 499 27.16 30.79 -43.83
C SER A 499 28.47 30.14 -43.35
N PHE A 500 28.57 28.80 -43.34
CA PHE A 500 29.80 28.08 -43.03
C PHE A 500 30.72 27.96 -44.24
N ASN A 501 30.14 27.77 -45.41
CA ASN A 501 30.86 27.53 -46.65
C ASN A 501 30.03 28.01 -47.84
N GLU A 502 30.58 28.92 -48.65
CA GLU A 502 29.90 29.47 -49.83
C GLU A 502 29.50 28.37 -50.83
N GLY A 503 30.28 27.29 -50.92
CA GLY A 503 29.98 26.12 -51.74
C GLY A 503 28.68 25.42 -51.34
N ILE A 504 28.29 25.44 -50.05
CA ILE A 504 26.99 24.92 -49.63
C ILE A 504 25.84 25.75 -50.22
N GLY A 505 26.00 27.08 -50.29
CA GLY A 505 25.00 27.97 -50.90
C GLY A 505 24.77 27.65 -52.38
N ILE A 506 25.85 27.39 -53.12
CA ILE A 506 25.80 26.97 -54.53
C ILE A 506 25.09 25.61 -54.66
N LEU A 507 25.41 24.64 -53.78
CA LEU A 507 24.75 23.34 -53.78
C LEU A 507 23.24 23.45 -53.51
N TYR A 508 22.81 24.34 -52.62
CA TYR A 508 21.38 24.56 -52.41
C TYR A 508 20.68 25.20 -53.61
N GLN A 509 21.33 26.13 -54.33
CA GLN A 509 20.78 26.68 -55.57
C GLN A 509 20.60 25.57 -56.61
N TYR A 510 21.60 24.70 -56.75
CA TYR A 510 21.53 23.55 -57.65
C TYR A 510 20.42 22.55 -57.25
N ILE A 511 20.25 22.30 -55.94
CA ILE A 511 19.13 21.48 -55.43
C ILE A 511 17.78 22.11 -55.79
N ASP A 512 17.62 23.43 -55.66
CA ASP A 512 16.35 24.10 -55.98
C ASP A 512 16.01 24.05 -57.47
N GLU A 513 17.01 24.06 -58.35
CA GLU A 513 16.84 23.83 -59.78
C GLU A 513 16.49 22.37 -60.10
N LEU A 514 17.18 21.42 -59.45
CA LEU A 514 16.90 20.00 -59.58
C LEU A 514 15.52 19.62 -59.03
N LYS A 515 15.04 20.23 -57.95
CA LYS A 515 13.69 19.96 -57.43
C LYS A 515 12.59 20.23 -58.46
N LYS A 516 12.83 21.16 -59.40
CA LYS A 516 11.88 21.49 -60.48
C LYS A 516 11.90 20.49 -61.63
N THR A 517 13.00 19.77 -61.82
CA THR A 517 13.26 18.97 -63.02
C THR A 517 13.42 17.48 -62.71
N GLU A 518 14.13 17.13 -61.65
CA GLU A 518 14.49 15.77 -61.23
C GLU A 518 14.51 15.63 -59.68
N PRO A 519 13.35 15.71 -59.00
CA PRO A 519 13.28 15.78 -57.53
C PRO A 519 13.94 14.58 -56.82
N ASN A 520 13.94 13.40 -57.42
CA ASN A 520 14.54 12.18 -56.85
C ASN A 520 16.07 12.23 -56.74
N LYS A 521 16.76 13.13 -57.47
CA LYS A 521 18.23 13.28 -57.41
C LYS A 521 18.70 14.26 -56.31
N THR A 522 17.76 14.93 -55.64
CA THR A 522 18.07 15.96 -54.64
C THR A 522 18.47 15.38 -53.29
N VAL A 523 17.95 14.19 -52.94
CA VAL A 523 18.21 13.51 -51.67
C VAL A 523 19.70 13.09 -51.54
N PRO A 524 20.33 12.42 -52.54
CA PRO A 524 21.75 12.07 -52.44
C PRO A 524 22.68 13.29 -52.32
N ILE A 525 22.40 14.38 -53.03
CA ILE A 525 23.23 15.59 -52.96
C ILE A 525 23.14 16.23 -51.57
N PHE A 526 21.94 16.25 -50.99
CA PHE A 526 21.71 16.76 -49.66
C PHE A 526 22.40 15.90 -48.58
N GLU A 527 22.09 14.60 -48.56
CA GLU A 527 22.53 13.66 -47.52
C GLU A 527 24.02 13.31 -47.63
N GLN A 528 24.61 13.29 -48.84
CA GLN A 528 26.01 12.89 -49.01
C GLN A 528 26.97 14.07 -49.04
N VAL A 529 26.61 15.19 -49.69
CA VAL A 529 27.57 16.27 -49.94
C VAL A 529 27.42 17.40 -48.93
N ILE A 530 26.19 17.90 -48.71
CA ILE A 530 25.98 19.03 -47.80
C ILE A 530 26.22 18.59 -46.35
N GLU A 531 25.66 17.45 -45.92
CA GLU A 531 25.85 16.97 -44.54
C GLU A 531 27.31 16.59 -44.25
N GLU A 532 28.05 16.03 -45.21
CA GLU A 532 29.49 15.75 -45.06
C GLU A 532 30.28 17.05 -44.84
N ILE A 533 30.05 18.08 -45.65
CA ILE A 533 30.74 19.38 -45.47
C ILE A 533 30.36 19.99 -44.11
N VAL A 534 29.08 19.99 -43.74
CA VAL A 534 28.55 20.56 -42.49
C VAL A 534 29.05 19.81 -41.25
N SER A 535 29.30 18.50 -41.36
CA SER A 535 29.81 17.68 -40.25
C SER A 535 31.17 18.14 -39.71
N ASN A 536 31.96 18.87 -40.53
CA ASN A 536 33.21 19.48 -40.09
C ASN A 536 32.99 20.66 -39.11
N TYR A 537 31.79 21.24 -39.09
CA TYR A 537 31.45 22.43 -38.32
C TYR A 537 30.47 22.13 -37.18
N MET A 538 29.59 21.15 -37.35
CA MET A 538 28.56 20.84 -36.37
C MET A 538 28.11 19.39 -36.38
N VAL A 539 27.57 18.94 -35.25
CA VAL A 539 26.95 17.63 -35.12
C VAL A 539 25.61 17.74 -34.41
N ARG A 540 24.66 16.89 -34.80
CA ARG A 540 23.27 16.91 -34.35
C ARG A 540 22.88 15.62 -33.65
N TYR A 541 22.07 15.73 -32.60
CA TYR A 541 21.50 14.62 -31.86
C TYR A 541 20.04 14.83 -31.54
N ASP A 542 19.24 13.79 -31.75
CA ASP A 542 17.87 13.72 -31.28
C ASP A 542 17.77 12.67 -30.17
N PHE A 543 17.17 13.06 -29.04
CA PHE A 543 16.90 12.18 -27.91
C PHE A 543 15.41 12.14 -27.64
N VAL A 544 14.87 10.95 -27.45
CA VAL A 544 13.46 10.73 -27.12
C VAL A 544 13.43 10.01 -25.78
N GLU A 545 12.59 10.50 -24.85
CA GLU A 545 12.29 9.80 -23.58
C GLU A 545 13.47 9.62 -22.61
N LYS A 546 14.56 10.40 -22.71
CA LYS A 546 15.67 10.34 -21.72
C LYS A 546 15.36 11.09 -20.43
N GLU A 547 15.83 10.53 -19.30
CA GLU A 547 15.43 10.91 -17.93
C GLU A 547 16.03 12.25 -17.44
N ASP A 548 17.20 12.65 -17.95
CA ASP A 548 17.95 13.82 -17.49
C ASP A 548 18.88 14.39 -18.59
N ILE A 549 18.90 15.72 -18.70
CA ILE A 549 19.62 16.48 -19.73
C ILE A 549 21.12 16.60 -19.46
N ASP A 550 21.51 16.64 -18.17
CA ASP A 550 22.91 16.64 -17.77
C ASP A 550 23.59 15.33 -18.16
N SER A 551 22.83 14.24 -18.15
CA SER A 551 23.29 12.93 -18.63
C SER A 551 23.46 12.93 -20.15
N ILE A 552 22.53 13.52 -20.90
CA ILE A 552 22.59 13.62 -22.37
C ILE A 552 23.82 14.41 -22.83
N ILE A 553 24.07 15.57 -22.22
CA ILE A 553 25.14 16.49 -22.63
C ILE A 553 26.55 15.92 -22.35
N LYS A 554 26.66 14.92 -21.46
CA LYS A 554 27.93 14.27 -21.09
C LYS A 554 28.24 13.01 -21.90
N GLU A 555 27.28 12.45 -22.63
CA GLU A 555 27.50 11.27 -23.49
C GLU A 555 28.29 11.65 -24.75
N SER A 556 29.21 10.77 -25.18
CA SER A 556 30.01 10.99 -26.39
C SER A 556 29.11 11.10 -27.63
N PRO A 557 29.22 12.19 -28.39
CA PRO A 557 28.47 12.37 -29.62
C PRO A 557 28.79 11.23 -30.62
N TYR A 558 27.77 10.46 -31.05
CA TYR A 558 27.89 9.52 -32.19
C TYR A 558 27.78 10.27 -33.54
N PRO A 559 28.71 10.10 -34.48
CA PRO A 559 28.62 10.77 -35.78
C PRO A 559 27.38 10.32 -36.57
N PHE A 560 26.99 11.14 -37.55
CA PHE A 560 25.91 10.85 -38.48
C PHE A 560 26.04 9.43 -39.04
N SER A 561 25.13 8.53 -38.65
CA SER A 561 24.91 7.27 -39.36
C SER A 561 23.42 7.14 -39.62
N TYR A 562 23.06 7.49 -40.85
CA TYR A 562 21.76 7.26 -41.47
C TYR A 562 21.57 5.75 -41.69
N LYS A 563 21.39 5.02 -40.59
CA LYS A 563 20.87 3.65 -40.54
C LYS A 563 20.14 3.47 -39.21
N TYR A 564 19.06 4.24 -39.03
CA TYR A 564 17.90 3.62 -38.41
C TYR A 564 17.09 3.06 -39.57
N ASP A 565 17.12 1.74 -39.71
CA ASP A 565 16.16 1.03 -40.54
C ASP A 565 14.77 1.51 -40.13
N TYR A 566 14.14 2.33 -40.97
CA TYR A 566 12.72 2.68 -40.88
C TYR A 566 11.86 1.50 -41.37
N GLU A 567 12.20 0.29 -40.93
CA GLU A 567 11.38 -0.91 -41.05
C GLU A 567 10.71 -1.18 -39.71
N TYR A 568 9.69 -0.38 -39.41
CA TYR A 568 8.62 -0.81 -38.51
C TYR A 568 7.30 -0.35 -39.15
N GLU A 569 6.71 -1.27 -39.91
CA GLU A 569 5.25 -1.31 -40.16
C GLU A 569 4.48 -1.41 -38.85
#